data_AF-A0A7V2JK24-F1
#
_entry.id   AF-A0A7V2JK24-F1
#
_cell.length_a   1.000
_cell.length_b   1.000
_cell.length_c   1.000
_cell.angle_alpha   90.00
_cell.angle_beta   90.00
_cell.angle_gamma   90.00
#
_symmetry.space_group_name_H-M   'P 1'
#
loop_
_entity.id
_entity.type
_entity.pdbx_description
1 polymer ?
#
loop_
_entity_poly.entity_id
_entity_poly.type
_entity_poly.pdbx_seq_one_letter_code
_entity_poly.pdbx_strand_id
1 'polypeptide(L)'
;LDCGVFRSKKQLVNQKAKVQELEERFKHITVDDKSDQFNTDLLEAIELGHLLKFSGAIVEGGLAREESRGGHSRTDFPKRDDDKFLKHTLAWRNGAKWDLSFEKDVILKGVTHPGFEPMERKY
;
A
#
# COMPACT_ATOMS: atom_id res chain seq x y z
N LEU A 1 7.70 10.62 -9.34
CA LEU A 1 7.38 9.40 -8.57
C LEU A 1 6.81 9.84 -7.25
N ASP A 2 5.48 9.78 -7.11
CA ASP A 2 4.78 10.43 -6.00
C ASP A 2 4.53 9.50 -4.79
N CYS A 3 4.95 8.24 -4.89
CA CYS A 3 5.03 7.28 -3.78
C CYS A 3 6.42 6.60 -3.75
N GLY A 4 7.48 7.40 -3.67
CA GLY A 4 8.87 6.92 -3.61
C GLY A 4 9.34 6.55 -2.19
N VAL A 5 10.66 6.68 -1.96
CA VAL A 5 11.30 6.50 -0.64
C VAL A 5 10.77 7.52 0.37
N PHE A 6 10.76 8.79 -0.04
CA PHE A 6 10.16 9.89 0.72
C PHE A 6 8.78 10.22 0.17
N ARG A 7 7.85 10.46 1.06
CA ARG A 7 6.43 10.68 0.75
C ARG A 7 5.94 11.93 1.48
N SER A 8 4.94 12.57 0.91
CA SER A 8 4.18 13.64 1.56
C SER A 8 2.70 13.46 1.23
N LYS A 9 1.81 14.05 2.03
CA LYS A 9 0.37 14.03 1.75
C LYS A 9 0.04 14.48 0.33
N LYS A 10 0.66 15.57 -0.12
CA LYS A 10 0.46 16.12 -1.47
C LYS A 10 0.81 15.11 -2.56
N GLN A 11 1.99 14.50 -2.47
CA GLN A 11 2.44 13.52 -3.45
C GLN A 11 1.53 12.28 -3.43
N LEU A 12 1.22 11.74 -2.25
CA LEU A 12 0.37 10.56 -2.15
C LEU A 12 -1.06 10.80 -2.68
N VAL A 13 -1.63 11.99 -2.50
CA VAL A 13 -2.92 12.38 -3.09
C VAL A 13 -2.83 12.41 -4.62
N ASN A 14 -1.76 12.97 -5.17
CA ASN A 14 -1.54 12.96 -6.62
C ASN A 14 -1.40 11.52 -7.16
N GLN A 15 -0.64 10.68 -6.45
CA GLN A 15 -0.46 9.28 -6.82
C GLN A 15 -1.79 8.51 -6.78
N LYS A 16 -2.64 8.77 -5.78
CA LYS A 16 -3.98 8.18 -5.66
C LYS A 16 -4.83 8.53 -6.89
N ALA A 17 -4.88 9.80 -7.26
CA ALA A 17 -5.60 10.24 -8.44
C ALA A 17 -5.07 9.57 -9.72
N LYS A 18 -3.74 9.41 -9.84
CA LYS A 18 -3.13 8.74 -11.00
C LYS A 18 -3.48 7.26 -11.06
N VAL A 19 -3.48 6.55 -9.93
CA VAL A 19 -3.88 5.13 -9.89
C VAL A 19 -5.35 5.00 -10.29
N GLN A 20 -6.24 5.86 -9.79
CA GLN A 20 -7.66 5.86 -10.17
C GLN A 20 -7.86 6.10 -11.67
N GLU A 21 -7.15 7.06 -12.26
CA GLU A 21 -7.16 7.29 -13.72
C GLU A 21 -6.72 6.04 -14.50
N LEU A 22 -5.66 5.37 -14.05
CA LEU A 22 -5.14 4.15 -14.69
C LEU A 22 -6.11 2.97 -14.55
N GLU A 23 -6.80 2.84 -13.42
CA GLU A 23 -7.84 1.83 -13.23
C GLU A 23 -9.04 2.05 -14.15
N GLU A 24 -9.45 3.30 -14.38
CA GLU A 24 -10.50 3.60 -15.36
C GLU A 24 -10.06 3.26 -16.78
N ARG A 25 -8.83 3.60 -17.16
CA ARG A 25 -8.25 3.22 -18.45
C ARG A 25 -8.15 1.70 -18.62
N PHE A 26 -7.83 0.98 -17.55
CA PHE A 26 -7.72 -0.47 -17.56
C PHE A 26 -9.05 -1.16 -17.95
N LYS A 27 -10.21 -0.55 -17.68
CA LYS A 27 -11.51 -1.10 -18.09
C LYS A 27 -11.70 -1.18 -19.62
N HIS A 28 -10.84 -0.50 -20.39
CA HIS A 28 -10.92 -0.41 -21.84
C HIS A 28 -9.72 -1.04 -22.56
N ILE A 29 -8.92 -1.85 -21.86
CA ILE A 29 -7.81 -2.57 -22.53
C ILE A 29 -8.34 -3.66 -23.45
N THR A 30 -7.52 -4.03 -24.42
CA THR A 30 -7.76 -5.17 -25.30
C THR A 30 -6.53 -6.06 -25.23
N VAL A 31 -6.75 -7.37 -25.18
CA VAL A 31 -5.72 -8.39 -25.39
C VAL A 31 -5.70 -8.67 -26.88
N ASP A 32 -4.58 -8.48 -27.56
CA ASP A 32 -4.47 -8.62 -29.01
C ASP A 32 -4.29 -10.07 -29.43
N ASP A 33 -3.50 -10.84 -28.68
CA ASP A 33 -3.31 -12.27 -28.92
C ASP A 33 -4.60 -13.06 -28.59
N LYS A 34 -5.13 -13.77 -29.59
CA LYS A 34 -6.36 -14.59 -29.49
C LYS A 34 -6.06 -16.09 -29.39
N SER A 35 -4.79 -16.49 -29.28
CA SER A 35 -4.39 -17.87 -29.12
C SER A 35 -4.69 -18.39 -27.70
N ASP A 36 -4.92 -19.69 -27.57
CA ASP A 36 -5.15 -20.32 -26.26
C ASP A 36 -3.86 -20.89 -25.66
N GLN A 37 -2.83 -21.12 -26.49
CA GLN A 37 -1.61 -21.79 -26.07
C GLN A 37 -0.54 -20.77 -25.71
N PHE A 38 -0.18 -20.72 -24.42
CA PHE A 38 0.90 -19.86 -23.91
C PHE A 38 0.69 -18.37 -24.24
N ASN A 39 -0.55 -17.90 -24.14
CA ASN A 39 -0.92 -16.51 -24.37
C ASN A 39 -0.41 -15.62 -23.23
N THR A 40 0.80 -15.08 -23.40
CA THR A 40 1.44 -14.19 -22.42
C THR A 40 0.78 -12.82 -22.37
N ASP A 41 0.19 -12.35 -23.47
CA ASP A 41 -0.54 -11.08 -23.52
C ASP A 41 -1.74 -11.08 -22.56
N LEU A 42 -2.52 -12.18 -22.57
CA LEU A 42 -3.61 -12.38 -21.61
C LEU A 42 -3.09 -12.44 -20.16
N LEU A 43 -1.99 -13.14 -19.92
CA LEU A 43 -1.39 -13.25 -18.59
C LEU A 43 -0.95 -11.87 -18.07
N GLU A 44 -0.23 -11.10 -18.88
CA GLU A 44 0.25 -9.76 -18.54
C GLU A 44 -0.91 -8.79 -18.30
N ALA A 45 -2.00 -8.89 -19.07
CA ALA A 45 -3.21 -8.10 -18.84
C ALA A 45 -3.84 -8.40 -17.46
N ILE A 46 -3.88 -9.67 -17.04
CA ILE A 46 -4.36 -10.08 -15.72
C ILE A 46 -3.43 -9.53 -14.62
N GLU A 47 -2.12 -9.68 -14.79
CA GLU A 47 -1.12 -9.20 -13.85
C GLU A 47 -1.16 -7.67 -13.70
N LEU A 48 -1.32 -6.93 -14.79
CA LEU A 48 -1.52 -5.48 -14.77
C LEU A 48 -2.72 -5.09 -13.89
N GLY A 49 -3.83 -5.83 -13.99
CA GLY A 49 -4.99 -5.65 -13.13
C GLY A 49 -4.68 -5.86 -11.64
N HIS A 50 -3.83 -6.84 -11.30
CA HIS A 50 -3.37 -7.05 -9.92
C HIS A 50 -2.45 -5.91 -9.45
N LEU A 51 -1.50 -5.48 -10.28
CA LEU A 51 -0.55 -4.41 -9.97
C LEU A 51 -1.26 -3.08 -9.67
N LEU A 52 -2.32 -2.75 -10.43
CA LEU A 52 -3.14 -1.56 -10.17
C LEU A 52 -3.83 -1.64 -8.80
N LYS A 53 -4.40 -2.81 -8.47
CA LYS A 53 -5.05 -3.04 -7.16
C LYS A 53 -4.06 -2.93 -6.01
N PHE A 54 -2.88 -3.55 -6.12
CA PHE A 54 -1.83 -3.44 -5.10
C PHE A 54 -1.31 -2.02 -4.94
N SER A 55 -1.14 -1.30 -6.05
CA SER A 55 -0.75 0.10 -6.04
C SER A 55 -1.76 0.97 -5.28
N GLY A 56 -3.06 0.73 -5.49
CA GLY A 56 -4.12 1.38 -4.72
C GLY A 56 -4.00 1.14 -3.22
N ALA A 57 -3.85 -0.13 -2.80
CA ALA A 57 -3.69 -0.48 -1.38
C ALA A 57 -2.48 0.21 -0.73
N ILE A 58 -1.34 0.25 -1.44
CA ILE A 58 -0.11 0.88 -0.95
C ILE A 58 -0.31 2.39 -0.75
N VAL A 59 -0.91 3.07 -1.73
CA VAL A 59 -1.11 4.52 -1.66
C VAL A 59 -2.11 4.90 -0.59
N GLU A 60 -3.23 4.18 -0.48
CA GLU A 60 -4.25 4.43 0.55
C GLU A 60 -3.69 4.18 1.95
N GLY A 61 -2.95 3.07 2.14
CA GLY A 61 -2.26 2.79 3.40
C GLY A 61 -1.22 3.85 3.74
N GLY A 62 -0.45 4.33 2.76
CA GLY A 62 0.53 5.39 2.94
C GLY A 62 -0.08 6.77 3.25
N LEU A 63 -1.28 7.05 2.71
CA LEU A 63 -2.04 8.25 3.03
C LEU A 63 -2.54 8.23 4.47
N ALA A 64 -3.16 7.12 4.88
CA ALA A 64 -3.76 6.97 6.19
C ALA A 64 -2.72 6.84 7.33
N ARG A 65 -1.53 6.31 7.04
CA ARG A 65 -0.43 6.20 8.01
C ARG A 65 0.38 7.50 8.07
N GLU A 66 -0.05 8.40 8.94
CA GLU A 66 0.58 9.70 9.23
C GLU A 66 1.71 9.58 10.27
N GLU A 67 2.68 8.70 10.02
CA GLU A 67 3.94 8.55 10.77
C GLU A 67 5.10 8.17 9.83
N SER A 68 6.31 8.02 10.37
CA SER A 68 7.44 7.40 9.68
C SER A 68 8.00 6.19 10.43
N ARG A 69 8.07 5.03 9.75
CA ARG A 69 8.55 3.75 10.28
C ARG A 69 9.12 2.86 9.17
N GLY A 70 10.41 2.51 9.27
CA GLY A 70 11.05 1.59 8.32
C GLY A 70 11.04 2.12 6.88
N GLY A 71 10.51 1.34 5.94
CA GLY A 71 10.40 1.73 4.51
C GLY A 71 9.27 2.74 4.21
N HIS A 72 8.55 3.20 5.23
CA HIS A 72 7.59 4.30 5.13
C HIS A 72 8.14 5.56 5.77
N SER A 73 8.48 6.55 4.94
CA SER A 73 9.05 7.83 5.37
C SER A 73 8.20 8.99 4.84
N ARG A 74 7.48 9.65 5.74
CA ARG A 74 6.63 10.82 5.49
C ARG A 74 7.38 12.08 5.89
N THR A 75 7.70 12.96 4.95
CA THR A 75 8.43 14.21 5.23
C THR A 75 7.60 15.19 6.06
N ASP A 76 6.28 15.10 5.97
CA ASP A 76 5.31 15.86 6.77
C ASP A 76 4.94 15.19 8.10
N PHE A 77 5.32 13.91 8.29
CA PHE A 77 5.20 13.18 9.56
C PHE A 77 6.49 12.38 9.84
N PRO A 78 7.62 13.07 10.13
CA PRO A 78 8.94 12.44 10.13
C PRO A 78 9.22 11.54 11.33
N LYS A 79 8.39 11.61 12.38
CA LYS A 79 8.57 10.84 13.62
C LYS A 79 7.75 9.57 13.59
N ARG A 80 8.24 8.56 14.33
CA ARG A 80 7.49 7.36 14.68
C ARG A 80 6.42 7.72 15.71
N ASP A 81 5.23 7.16 15.58
CA ASP A 81 4.11 7.37 16.52
C ASP A 81 3.59 6.00 16.96
N ASP A 82 4.13 5.51 18.08
CA ASP A 82 3.74 4.20 18.61
C ASP A 82 2.34 4.23 19.24
N ASP A 83 1.87 5.37 19.74
CA ASP A 83 0.56 5.50 20.38
C ASP A 83 -0.58 5.27 19.37
N LYS A 84 -0.43 5.81 18.15
CA LYS A 84 -1.45 5.66 17.09
C LYS A 84 -1.17 4.50 16.15
N PHE A 85 0.09 4.23 15.84
CA PHE A 85 0.46 3.45 14.67
C PHE A 85 1.35 2.22 14.96
N LEU A 86 1.55 1.84 16.22
CA LEU A 86 2.10 0.52 16.59
C LEU A 86 1.08 -0.62 16.34
N LYS A 87 0.57 -0.67 15.12
CA LYS A 87 -0.53 -1.52 14.67
C LYS A 87 -0.33 -1.86 13.20
N HIS A 88 -0.96 -2.93 12.73
CA HIS A 88 -0.97 -3.28 11.32
C HIS A 88 -2.00 -2.42 10.57
N THR A 89 -1.65 -1.99 9.36
CA THR A 89 -2.64 -1.44 8.41
C THR A 89 -3.27 -2.61 7.68
N LEU A 90 -4.59 -2.77 7.81
CA LEU A 90 -5.38 -3.70 7.01
C LEU A 90 -6.17 -2.90 5.98
N ALA A 91 -6.20 -3.39 4.75
CA ALA A 91 -6.87 -2.74 3.63
C ALA A 91 -7.77 -3.75 2.92
N TRP A 92 -9.06 -3.41 2.81
CA TRP A 92 -10.03 -4.13 2.01
C TRP A 92 -10.54 -3.25 0.90
N ARG A 93 -10.92 -3.89 -0.20
CA ARG A 93 -11.44 -3.21 -1.37
C ARG A 93 -12.84 -3.69 -1.67
N ASN A 94 -13.78 -2.75 -1.75
CA ASN A 94 -15.14 -2.99 -2.22
C ASN A 94 -15.40 -2.14 -3.46
N GLY A 95 -15.30 -2.75 -4.64
CA GLY A 95 -15.34 -2.03 -5.92
C GLY A 95 -14.19 -1.02 -6.01
N ALA A 96 -14.52 0.27 -6.11
CA ALA A 96 -13.54 1.37 -6.16
C ALA A 96 -13.19 1.97 -4.79
N LYS A 97 -13.87 1.54 -3.72
CA LYS A 97 -13.66 2.06 -2.36
C LYS A 97 -12.68 1.20 -1.59
N TRP A 98 -11.84 1.86 -0.79
CA TRP A 98 -10.90 1.24 0.13
C TRP A 98 -11.35 1.47 1.56
N ASP A 99 -11.49 0.38 2.30
CA ASP A 99 -11.77 0.40 3.73
C ASP A 99 -10.47 0.03 4.46
N LEU A 100 -10.01 0.93 5.32
CA LEU A 100 -8.78 0.75 6.08
C LEU A 100 -9.10 0.55 7.55
N SER A 101 -8.42 -0.41 8.19
CA SER A 101 -8.47 -0.60 9.64
C SER A 101 -7.06 -0.61 10.22
N PHE A 102 -6.96 -0.03 11.41
CA PHE A 102 -5.78 -0.08 12.28
C PHE A 102 -6.10 -0.82 13.58
N GLU A 103 -7.17 -1.62 13.65
CA GLU A 103 -7.60 -2.28 14.89
C GLU A 103 -6.72 -3.49 15.25
N LYS A 104 -5.92 -3.99 14.31
CA LYS A 104 -5.02 -5.11 14.55
C LYS A 104 -3.71 -4.65 15.15
N ASP A 105 -3.59 -4.77 16.47
CA ASP A 105 -2.35 -4.50 17.20
C ASP A 105 -1.24 -5.48 16.78
N VAL A 106 0.01 -5.05 16.95
CA VAL A 106 1.19 -5.90 16.73
C VAL A 106 1.37 -6.86 17.91
N ILE A 107 1.80 -8.10 17.63
CA ILE A 107 2.11 -9.08 18.67
C ILE A 107 3.56 -8.88 19.11
N LEU A 108 3.76 -8.29 20.29
CA LEU A 108 5.10 -8.01 20.84
C LEU A 108 5.66 -9.14 21.70
N LYS A 109 4.79 -9.95 22.31
CA LYS A 109 5.16 -11.03 23.23
C LYS A 109 5.05 -12.37 22.53
N GLY A 110 6.09 -13.18 22.65
CA GLY A 110 6.09 -14.55 22.16
C GLY A 110 5.54 -15.52 23.21
N VAL A 111 5.30 -16.76 22.82
CA VAL A 111 4.86 -17.83 23.74
C VAL A 111 5.95 -18.18 24.76
N THR A 112 7.22 -18.14 24.33
CA THR A 112 8.38 -18.54 25.14
C THR A 112 9.31 -17.39 25.49
N HIS A 113 9.14 -16.23 24.87
CA HIS A 113 10.01 -15.06 25.04
C HIS A 113 9.18 -13.86 25.50
N PRO A 114 9.62 -13.11 26.55
CA PRO A 114 8.86 -11.98 27.12
C PRO A 114 8.56 -10.85 26.13
N GLY A 115 9.17 -10.87 24.94
CA GLY A 115 9.02 -9.82 23.94
C GLY A 115 10.02 -8.70 24.14
N PHE A 116 10.08 -7.81 23.15
CA PHE A 116 10.92 -6.62 23.20
C PHE A 116 10.04 -5.38 23.26
N GLU A 117 10.34 -4.48 24.20
CA GLU A 117 9.65 -3.20 24.27
C GLU A 117 10.09 -2.28 23.12
N PRO A 118 9.15 -1.54 22.49
CA PRO A 118 9.49 -0.58 21.45
C PRO A 118 10.41 0.51 22.00
N MET A 119 11.63 0.58 21.46
CA MET A 119 12.60 1.63 21.78
C MET A 119 12.99 2.41 20.52
N GLU A 120 13.61 3.57 20.70
CA GLU A 120 14.17 4.33 19.57
C GLU A 120 15.20 3.48 18.81
N ARG A 121 15.08 3.43 17.48
CA ARG A 121 15.98 2.63 16.63
C ARG A 121 17.14 3.49 16.15
N LYS A 122 18.37 3.15 16.57
CA LYS A 122 19.64 3.70 16.09
C LYS A 122 20.54 2.55 15.64
N TYR A 123 21.39 2.77 14.65
CA TYR A 123 22.32 1.78 14.11
C TYR A 123 23.77 2.18 14.38
#